data_AF-A0A1U8LI58-F1
#
_entry.id   AF-A0A1U8LI58-F1
#
_cell.length_a   1.000
_cell.length_b   1.000
_cell.length_c   1.000
_cell.angle_alpha   90.00
_cell.angle_beta   90.00
_cell.angle_gamma   90.00
#
_symmetry.space_group_name_H-M   'P 1'
#
loop_
_entity.id
_entity.type
_entity.pdbx_description
1 polymer ?
#
loop_
_entity_poly.entity_id
_entity_poly.type
_entity_poly.pdbx_seq_one_letter_code
_entity_poly.pdbx_strand_id
1 'polypeptide(L)'
;MEMEKGKVVVEKVRGKSTVIRSFSKYPLKFIIPRKVGSSITDAVWIYSLTYGGGIVSGDSISVEFTIGDGCTAVLTTQSSTKVYKSLGSKCSEQVLEKQVFRVVSDSSLIIVDWFTSGHHESGEKWDFELYRSSNCIFAEGNQPVFLDTVLLEQSSPVDIAESMHEYQVIAMVLIYGPKLKHVQDQVQENVKRLMSQQLQIPSTRLGCCAKTNSDNCLVRPAFIASCSAFGPKGMGVVVRVASTTTEAVYRFLHHQLAGMEPLLGVSPYS
;
A
#
# COMPACT_ATOMS: atom_id res chain seq x y z
N MET A 1 -18.07 21.22 -4.38
CA MET A 1 -17.70 20.56 -3.12
C MET A 1 -18.02 19.09 -3.30
N GLU A 2 -17.01 18.29 -3.60
CA GLU A 2 -17.18 16.85 -3.74
C GLU A 2 -17.44 16.26 -2.35
N MET A 3 -18.56 15.55 -2.18
CA MET A 3 -18.86 14.91 -0.90
C MET A 3 -17.91 13.73 -0.70
N GLU A 4 -17.19 13.72 0.42
CA GLU A 4 -16.43 12.56 0.89
C GLU A 4 -17.32 11.31 0.89
N LYS A 5 -16.83 10.22 0.28
CA LYS A 5 -17.56 8.95 0.21
C LYS A 5 -17.31 8.07 1.44
N GLY A 6 -16.27 8.36 2.22
CA GLY A 6 -16.07 7.77 3.54
C GLY A 6 -15.30 8.67 4.49
N LYS A 7 -15.54 8.50 5.79
CA LYS A 7 -14.75 9.14 6.84
C LYS A 7 -14.63 8.25 8.06
N VAL A 8 -13.44 8.24 8.66
CA VAL A 8 -13.17 7.60 9.94
C VAL A 8 -12.43 8.57 10.85
N VAL A 9 -12.87 8.67 12.10
CA VAL A 9 -12.20 9.47 13.14
C VAL A 9 -11.85 8.55 14.31
N VAL A 10 -10.57 8.54 14.67
CA VAL A 10 -10.01 7.78 15.79
C VAL A 10 -9.57 8.77 16.86
N GLU A 11 -10.05 8.57 18.08
CA GLU A 11 -9.71 9.40 19.24
C GLU A 11 -9.36 8.55 20.45
N LYS A 12 -8.73 9.19 21.45
CA LYS A 12 -8.51 8.58 22.76
C LYS A 12 -9.78 8.57 23.58
N VAL A 13 -10.31 7.37 23.85
CA VAL A 13 -11.43 7.16 24.76
C VAL A 13 -10.96 6.28 25.90
N ARG A 14 -11.01 6.81 27.13
CA ARG A 14 -10.54 6.10 28.34
C ARG A 14 -9.12 5.53 28.19
N GLY A 15 -8.22 6.31 27.58
CA GLY A 15 -6.82 5.95 27.35
C GLY A 15 -6.56 5.06 26.13
N LYS A 16 -7.60 4.59 25.40
CA LYS A 16 -7.46 3.70 24.24
C LYS A 16 -7.89 4.34 22.94
N SER A 17 -7.15 4.05 21.87
CA SER A 17 -7.46 4.42 20.50
C SER A 17 -8.80 3.79 20.09
N THR A 18 -9.77 4.62 19.75
CA THR A 18 -11.16 4.18 19.49
C THR A 18 -11.72 4.93 18.29
N VAL A 19 -12.33 4.21 17.34
CA VAL A 19 -13.11 4.86 16.29
C VAL A 19 -14.38 5.47 16.89
N ILE A 20 -14.48 6.79 16.86
CA ILE A 20 -15.63 7.55 17.39
C ILE A 20 -16.61 7.96 16.28
N ARG A 21 -16.16 7.94 15.02
CA ARG A 21 -17.00 8.23 13.85
C ARG A 21 -16.56 7.36 12.69
N SER A 22 -17.52 6.72 12.04
CA SER A 22 -17.30 5.98 10.80
C SER A 22 -18.52 6.15 9.90
N PHE A 23 -18.31 6.59 8.67
CA PHE A 23 -19.33 6.54 7.63
C PHE A 23 -18.69 6.07 6.34
N SER A 24 -19.44 5.34 5.53
CA SER A 24 -19.06 4.95 4.17
C SER A 24 -20.30 4.92 3.29
N LYS A 25 -20.12 5.22 2.00
CA LYS A 25 -21.11 5.08 0.94
C LYS A 25 -20.59 4.09 -0.09
N TYR A 26 -21.51 3.44 -0.80
CA TYR A 26 -21.15 2.58 -1.93
C TYR A 26 -20.15 3.28 -2.88
N PRO A 27 -19.10 2.57 -3.36
CA PRO A 27 -18.82 1.14 -3.18
C PRO A 27 -17.98 0.79 -1.93
N LEU A 28 -17.75 1.75 -1.02
CA LEU A 28 -16.87 1.59 0.14
C LEU A 28 -17.59 0.99 1.35
N LYS A 29 -16.86 0.19 2.13
CA LYS A 29 -17.25 -0.26 3.47
C LYS A 29 -16.05 -0.25 4.41
N PHE A 30 -16.26 0.15 5.67
CA PHE A 30 -15.30 -0.05 6.74
C PHE A 30 -15.70 -1.21 7.65
N ILE A 31 -14.75 -2.08 7.96
CA ILE A 31 -14.87 -3.07 9.04
C ILE A 31 -13.90 -2.71 10.14
N ILE A 32 -14.42 -2.51 11.35
CA ILE A 32 -13.66 -2.10 12.54
C ILE A 32 -13.86 -3.19 13.61
N PRO A 33 -13.07 -4.26 13.56
CA PRO A 33 -13.16 -5.32 14.55
C PRO A 33 -12.76 -4.83 15.94
N ARG A 34 -13.51 -5.27 16.96
CA ARG A 34 -13.29 -4.87 18.37
C ARG A 34 -12.26 -5.72 19.10
N LYS A 35 -11.88 -6.87 18.54
CA LYS A 35 -11.01 -7.88 19.17
C LYS A 35 -10.03 -8.44 18.15
N VAL A 36 -9.14 -7.59 17.63
CA VAL A 36 -8.06 -8.10 16.77
C VAL A 36 -6.89 -8.51 17.63
N GLY A 37 -6.45 -7.64 18.54
CA GLY A 37 -5.31 -7.89 19.42
C GLY A 37 -5.66 -8.12 20.89
N SER A 38 -4.63 -8.34 21.69
CA SER A 38 -4.71 -8.39 23.15
C SER A 38 -5.41 -7.15 23.72
N SER A 39 -6.14 -7.31 24.83
CA SER A 39 -6.78 -6.20 25.53
C SER A 39 -5.80 -5.15 26.07
N ILE A 40 -4.50 -5.45 26.08
CA ILE A 40 -3.42 -4.59 26.54
C ILE A 40 -2.94 -3.65 25.42
N THR A 41 -3.06 -4.05 24.15
CA THR A 41 -2.54 -3.27 23.02
C THR A 41 -3.47 -2.12 22.64
N ASP A 42 -2.87 -0.96 22.40
CA ASP A 42 -3.54 0.29 22.06
C ASP A 42 -3.41 0.57 20.56
N ALA A 43 -4.18 -0.17 19.77
CA ALA A 43 -4.27 -0.01 18.31
C ALA A 43 -5.67 -0.31 17.82
N VAL A 44 -6.16 0.51 16.88
CA VAL A 44 -7.43 0.25 16.18
C VAL A 44 -7.16 -0.22 14.76
N TRP A 45 -7.83 -1.31 14.39
CA TRP A 45 -7.74 -1.90 13.06
C TRP A 45 -8.93 -1.45 12.23
N ILE A 46 -8.64 -0.93 11.04
CA ILE A 46 -9.63 -0.47 10.09
C ILE A 46 -9.35 -1.19 8.77
N TYR A 47 -10.30 -2.05 8.38
CA TYR A 47 -10.27 -2.69 7.08
C TYR A 47 -11.13 -1.88 6.11
N SER A 48 -10.49 -1.33 5.08
CA SER A 48 -11.18 -0.66 3.97
C SER A 48 -11.50 -1.69 2.89
N LEU A 49 -12.76 -1.76 2.48
CA LEU A 49 -13.24 -2.72 1.47
C LEU A 49 -14.02 -2.01 0.37
N THR A 50 -13.91 -2.55 -0.83
CA THR A 50 -14.79 -2.22 -1.95
C THR A 50 -15.73 -3.39 -2.22
N TYR A 51 -17.02 -3.10 -2.37
CA TYR A 51 -17.99 -4.11 -2.76
C TYR A 51 -17.68 -4.62 -4.17
N GLY A 52 -17.66 -5.94 -4.37
CA GLY A 52 -17.47 -6.56 -5.69
C GLY A 52 -16.10 -7.22 -5.94
N GLY A 53 -15.21 -7.27 -4.94
CA GLY A 53 -13.91 -7.96 -5.06
C GLY A 53 -12.85 -7.19 -5.85
N GLY A 54 -13.13 -5.92 -6.15
CA GLY A 54 -12.25 -4.97 -6.82
C GLY A 54 -13.00 -3.69 -7.11
N ILE A 55 -12.50 -2.90 -8.06
CA ILE A 55 -13.07 -1.61 -8.48
C ILE A 55 -13.41 -1.71 -9.96
N VAL A 56 -14.60 -1.25 -10.35
CA VAL A 56 -15.14 -1.34 -11.72
C VAL A 56 -15.32 0.04 -12.35
N SER A 57 -15.56 0.08 -13.66
CA SER A 57 -15.77 1.33 -14.41
C SER A 57 -16.84 2.23 -13.76
N GLY A 58 -16.45 3.49 -13.50
CA GLY A 58 -17.31 4.51 -12.90
C GLY A 58 -17.24 4.59 -11.38
N ASP A 59 -16.51 3.68 -10.72
CA ASP A 59 -16.22 3.80 -9.29
C ASP A 59 -15.23 4.94 -9.03
N SER A 60 -15.64 5.86 -8.16
CA SER A 60 -14.72 6.80 -7.50
C SER A 60 -14.81 6.60 -5.99
N ILE A 61 -13.67 6.63 -5.30
CA ILE A 61 -13.60 6.46 -3.85
C ILE A 61 -12.75 7.58 -3.27
N SER A 62 -13.32 8.33 -2.32
CA SER A 62 -12.66 9.39 -1.60
C SER A 62 -12.91 9.21 -0.10
N VAL A 63 -11.83 9.15 0.67
CA VAL A 63 -11.86 8.81 2.09
C VAL A 63 -11.01 9.76 2.90
N GLU A 64 -11.54 10.20 4.04
CA GLU A 64 -10.78 10.93 5.06
C GLU A 64 -10.63 10.11 6.35
N PHE A 65 -9.40 9.93 6.79
CA PHE A 65 -9.04 9.36 8.08
C PHE A 65 -8.45 10.47 8.97
N THR A 66 -9.00 10.61 10.17
CA THR A 66 -8.45 11.51 11.20
C THR A 66 -7.99 10.66 12.39
N ILE A 67 -6.70 10.73 12.71
CA ILE A 67 -6.06 10.01 13.80
C ILE A 67 -5.64 11.02 14.87
N GLY A 68 -6.35 11.01 15.99
CA GLY A 68 -6.13 11.90 17.12
C GLY A 68 -4.80 11.69 17.82
N ASP A 69 -4.48 12.63 18.72
CA ASP A 69 -3.25 12.64 19.51
C ASP A 69 -3.04 11.33 20.28
N GLY A 70 -1.80 10.84 20.25
CA GLY A 70 -1.41 9.58 20.89
C GLY A 70 -2.14 8.31 20.41
N CYS A 71 -3.00 8.40 19.38
CA CYS A 71 -3.71 7.24 18.84
C CYS A 71 -2.82 6.40 17.90
N THR A 72 -3.09 5.11 17.86
CA THR A 72 -2.47 4.18 16.91
C THR A 72 -3.56 3.58 16.03
N ALA A 73 -3.43 3.73 14.70
CA ALA A 73 -4.36 3.15 13.74
C ALA A 73 -3.64 2.34 12.67
N VAL A 74 -4.22 1.20 12.31
CA VAL A 74 -3.80 0.35 11.20
C VAL A 74 -4.88 0.41 10.14
N LEU A 75 -4.53 0.91 8.96
CA LEU A 75 -5.38 0.86 7.79
C LEU A 75 -4.83 -0.17 6.82
N THR A 76 -5.68 -1.12 6.46
CA THR A 76 -5.35 -2.14 5.45
C THR A 76 -6.58 -2.45 4.61
N THR A 77 -6.39 -2.99 3.42
CA THR A 77 -7.46 -3.59 2.61
C THR A 77 -7.57 -5.08 2.90
N GLN A 78 -8.77 -5.65 2.79
CA GLN A 78 -8.97 -7.09 3.02
C GLN A 78 -8.25 -7.95 1.95
N SER A 79 -8.16 -7.44 0.74
CA SER A 79 -7.55 -8.10 -0.41
C SER A 79 -6.83 -7.07 -1.27
N SER A 80 -6.06 -7.54 -2.25
CA SER A 80 -5.57 -6.64 -3.29
C SER A 80 -6.75 -6.00 -4.01
N THR A 81 -6.59 -4.73 -4.33
CA THR A 81 -7.55 -4.03 -5.19
C THR A 81 -7.36 -4.57 -6.60
N LYS A 82 -8.31 -5.37 -7.08
CA LYS A 82 -8.39 -5.77 -8.49
C LYS A 82 -9.03 -4.64 -9.29
N VAL A 83 -8.39 -4.25 -10.38
CA VAL A 83 -8.92 -3.25 -11.32
C VAL A 83 -9.51 -3.99 -12.51
N TYR A 84 -10.79 -3.76 -12.79
CA TYR A 84 -11.52 -4.44 -13.87
C TYR A 84 -11.73 -3.55 -15.09
N LYS A 85 -11.77 -4.19 -16.27
CA LYS A 85 -12.17 -3.55 -17.52
C LYS A 85 -13.66 -3.21 -17.52
N SER A 86 -14.01 -2.13 -18.21
CA SER A 86 -15.39 -1.73 -18.51
C SER A 86 -16.02 -2.64 -19.56
N LEU A 87 -17.31 -2.92 -19.42
CA LEU A 87 -18.12 -3.60 -20.44
C LEU A 87 -18.87 -2.57 -21.29
N GLY A 88 -18.61 -2.54 -22.61
CA GLY A 88 -19.31 -1.69 -23.60
C GLY A 88 -18.50 -0.47 -24.06
N SER A 89 -19.19 0.57 -24.55
CA SER A 89 -18.58 1.82 -25.05
C SER A 89 -18.23 2.84 -23.95
N LYS A 90 -18.05 2.39 -22.70
CA LYS A 90 -17.75 3.25 -21.55
C LYS A 90 -16.28 3.11 -21.21
N CYS A 91 -15.61 4.22 -20.93
CA CYS A 91 -14.22 4.22 -20.49
C CYS A 91 -14.04 3.45 -19.16
N SER A 92 -13.00 2.62 -19.07
CA SER A 92 -12.59 2.01 -17.80
C SER A 92 -11.82 3.02 -16.97
N GLU A 93 -12.53 3.95 -16.35
CA GLU A 93 -11.95 4.94 -15.44
C GLU A 93 -12.12 4.51 -13.99
N GLN A 94 -11.00 4.41 -13.27
CA GLN A 94 -10.93 4.20 -11.84
C GLN A 94 -10.23 5.37 -11.15
N VAL A 95 -10.90 5.94 -10.15
CA VAL A 95 -10.37 7.04 -9.35
C VAL A 95 -10.48 6.73 -7.86
N LEU A 96 -9.42 6.17 -7.26
CA LEU A 96 -9.18 6.30 -5.81
C LEU A 96 -8.62 7.71 -5.57
N GLU A 97 -9.55 8.64 -5.51
CA GLU A 97 -9.32 10.07 -5.71
C GLU A 97 -8.47 10.69 -4.62
N LYS A 98 -8.67 10.21 -3.38
CA LYS A 98 -7.96 10.75 -2.22
C LYS A 98 -8.16 9.87 -0.99
N GLN A 99 -7.07 9.42 -0.39
CA GLN A 99 -7.03 9.05 1.02
C GLN A 99 -6.33 10.17 1.79
N VAL A 100 -7.07 10.89 2.63
CA VAL A 100 -6.54 11.98 3.46
C VAL A 100 -6.33 11.48 4.88
N PHE A 101 -5.10 11.49 5.35
CA PHE A 101 -4.75 11.13 6.73
C PHE A 101 -4.37 12.38 7.49
N ARG A 102 -5.15 12.73 8.51
CA ARG A 102 -4.79 13.79 9.45
C ARG A 102 -4.21 13.16 10.69
N VAL A 103 -2.94 13.46 10.96
CA VAL A 103 -2.17 12.92 12.08
C VAL A 103 -1.76 14.06 13.00
N VAL A 104 -2.09 13.94 14.28
CA VAL A 104 -1.67 14.90 15.32
C VAL A 104 -0.34 14.42 15.93
N SER A 105 0.32 15.26 16.73
CA SER A 105 1.52 14.91 17.50
C SER A 105 1.40 13.52 18.16
N ASP A 106 2.51 12.78 18.24
CA ASP A 106 2.60 11.42 18.82
C ASP A 106 1.68 10.31 18.27
N SER A 107 0.83 10.60 17.26
CA SER A 107 0.03 9.59 16.58
C SER A 107 0.90 8.66 15.73
N SER A 108 0.42 7.43 15.54
CA SER A 108 1.10 6.42 14.72
C SER A 108 0.13 5.78 13.74
N LEU A 109 0.59 5.65 12.49
CA LEU A 109 -0.22 5.24 11.35
C LEU A 109 0.56 4.23 10.50
N ILE A 110 -0.09 3.13 10.16
CA ILE A 110 0.36 2.22 9.11
C ILE A 110 -0.70 2.16 8.02
N ILE A 111 -0.26 2.28 6.78
CA ILE A 111 -1.08 2.08 5.59
C ILE A 111 -0.40 0.98 4.78
N VAL A 112 -1.17 -0.04 4.42
CA VAL A 112 -0.79 -0.95 3.34
C VAL A 112 -1.79 -0.79 2.21
N ASP A 113 -1.30 -0.39 1.05
CA ASP A 113 -2.08 -0.23 -0.17
C ASP A 113 -1.41 -1.00 -1.30
N TRP A 114 -2.18 -1.71 -2.11
CA TRP A 114 -1.65 -2.55 -3.17
C TRP A 114 -2.72 -2.86 -4.21
N PHE A 115 -2.31 -2.85 -5.47
CA PHE A 115 -3.15 -3.11 -6.63
C PHE A 115 -2.47 -4.10 -7.58
N THR A 116 -3.29 -4.84 -8.33
CA THR A 116 -2.80 -5.81 -9.30
C THR A 116 -3.12 -5.40 -10.74
N SER A 117 -2.46 -6.05 -11.69
CA SER A 117 -2.69 -5.93 -13.13
C SER A 117 -4.13 -6.29 -13.60
N GLY A 118 -5.05 -6.64 -12.70
CA GLY A 118 -6.39 -7.13 -13.05
C GLY A 118 -6.55 -8.62 -12.82
N HIS A 119 -7.44 -9.27 -13.58
CA HIS A 119 -7.77 -10.68 -13.43
C HIS A 119 -6.79 -11.55 -14.26
N HIS A 120 -5.61 -11.81 -13.69
CA HIS A 120 -4.52 -12.54 -14.36
C HIS A 120 -4.99 -13.85 -15.03
N GLU A 121 -5.88 -14.60 -14.37
CA GLU A 121 -6.39 -15.89 -14.84
C GLU A 121 -7.30 -15.79 -16.08
N SER A 122 -7.86 -14.61 -16.39
CA SER A 122 -8.64 -14.36 -17.62
C SER A 122 -7.81 -13.68 -18.72
N GLY A 123 -6.53 -13.38 -18.48
CA GLY A 123 -5.65 -12.71 -19.42
C GLY A 123 -5.71 -11.18 -19.40
N GLU A 124 -6.59 -10.60 -18.57
CA GLU A 124 -6.67 -9.14 -18.36
C GLU A 124 -5.48 -8.66 -17.52
N LYS A 125 -4.47 -8.08 -18.18
CA LYS A 125 -3.25 -7.55 -17.57
C LYS A 125 -3.06 -6.10 -17.97
N TRP A 126 -3.23 -5.19 -17.01
CA TRP A 126 -3.13 -3.74 -17.19
C TRP A 126 -4.09 -3.21 -18.28
N ASP A 127 -5.20 -3.91 -18.51
CA ASP A 127 -6.19 -3.67 -19.58
C ASP A 127 -7.30 -2.69 -19.14
N PHE A 128 -6.92 -1.63 -18.44
CA PHE A 128 -7.80 -0.54 -18.03
C PHE A 128 -7.31 0.78 -18.64
N GLU A 129 -8.23 1.74 -18.83
CA GLU A 129 -7.91 2.99 -19.51
C GLU A 129 -7.30 4.02 -18.56
N LEU A 130 -7.82 4.10 -17.34
CA LEU A 130 -7.32 5.01 -16.32
C LEU A 130 -7.38 4.37 -14.93
N TYR A 131 -6.27 4.44 -14.22
CA TYR A 131 -6.18 4.19 -12.79
C TYR A 131 -5.48 5.36 -12.10
N ARG A 132 -6.17 5.96 -11.13
CA ARG A 132 -5.61 6.98 -10.25
C ARG A 132 -5.75 6.55 -8.80
N SER A 133 -4.64 6.59 -8.06
CA SER A 133 -4.62 6.44 -6.60
C SER A 133 -3.83 7.57 -5.97
N SER A 134 -4.42 8.29 -5.01
CA SER A 134 -3.76 9.37 -4.30
C SER A 134 -3.80 9.17 -2.79
N ASN A 135 -2.62 9.14 -2.17
CA ASN A 135 -2.43 9.02 -0.73
C ASN A 135 -1.82 10.31 -0.18
N CYS A 136 -2.51 10.98 0.73
CA CYS A 136 -2.09 12.28 1.26
C CYS A 136 -2.12 12.28 2.80
N ILE A 137 -0.98 12.57 3.42
CA ILE A 137 -0.84 12.70 4.87
C ILE A 137 -0.58 14.15 5.22
N PHE A 138 -1.38 14.68 6.13
CA PHE A 138 -1.28 16.01 6.68
C PHE A 138 -1.06 15.92 8.19
N ALA A 139 -0.08 16.67 8.68
CA ALA A 139 0.11 16.93 10.10
C ALA A 139 -0.85 18.03 10.60
N GLU A 140 -0.73 18.34 11.89
CA GLU A 140 -1.41 19.46 12.53
C GLU A 140 -1.26 20.77 11.74
N GLY A 141 -2.32 21.57 11.72
CA GLY A 141 -2.38 22.81 10.93
C GLY A 141 -2.50 22.59 9.41
N ASN A 142 -2.88 21.39 8.95
CA ASN A 142 -2.96 21.02 7.53
C ASN A 142 -1.62 21.05 6.79
N GLN A 143 -0.51 20.87 7.50
CA GLN A 143 0.81 20.82 6.88
C GLN A 143 1.00 19.50 6.12
N PRO A 144 1.29 19.49 4.81
CA PRO A 144 1.54 18.25 4.09
C PRO A 144 2.83 17.59 4.57
N VAL A 145 2.77 16.28 4.82
CA VAL A 145 3.89 15.44 5.26
C VAL A 145 4.27 14.43 4.20
N PHE A 146 3.28 13.86 3.52
CA PHE A 146 3.46 12.88 2.46
C PHE A 146 2.37 13.03 1.41
N LEU A 147 2.77 13.05 0.14
CA LEU A 147 1.86 13.12 -1.00
C LEU A 147 2.35 12.09 -2.00
N ASP A 148 1.50 11.14 -2.33
CA ASP A 148 1.73 10.12 -3.34
C ASP A 148 0.55 10.10 -4.30
N THR A 149 0.84 10.03 -5.58
CA THR A 149 -0.19 9.84 -6.61
C THR A 149 0.36 8.94 -7.69
N VAL A 150 -0.31 7.82 -7.91
CA VAL A 150 -0.11 6.93 -9.03
C VAL A 150 -1.17 7.25 -10.06
N LEU A 151 -0.73 7.54 -11.28
CA LEU A 151 -1.59 7.72 -12.45
C LEU A 151 -1.10 6.76 -13.53
N LEU A 152 -1.96 5.83 -13.91
CA LEU A 152 -1.75 4.92 -15.02
C LEU A 152 -2.84 5.23 -16.03
N GLU A 153 -2.46 5.83 -17.15
CA GLU A 153 -3.35 6.23 -18.22
C GLU A 153 -2.91 5.57 -19.50
N GLN A 154 -3.86 5.00 -20.23
CA GLN A 154 -3.61 4.41 -21.53
C GLN A 154 -3.49 5.53 -22.57
N SER A 155 -2.34 6.19 -22.55
CA SER A 155 -2.00 7.28 -23.47
C SER A 155 -0.86 6.84 -24.38
N SER A 156 -1.08 6.88 -25.70
CA SER A 156 -0.05 6.63 -26.73
C SER A 156 1.23 7.43 -26.44
N PRO A 157 2.46 6.86 -26.54
CA PRO A 157 2.82 5.72 -27.40
C PRO A 157 3.12 4.38 -26.73
N VAL A 158 3.21 4.31 -25.39
CA VAL A 158 3.57 3.08 -24.66
C VAL A 158 2.40 2.65 -23.80
N ASP A 159 1.94 1.42 -23.97
CA ASP A 159 0.85 0.87 -23.17
C ASP A 159 1.28 0.66 -21.71
N ILE A 160 0.33 0.70 -20.77
CA ILE A 160 0.58 0.47 -19.34
C ILE A 160 1.21 -0.92 -19.16
N ALA A 161 0.70 -1.92 -19.88
CA ALA A 161 1.24 -3.28 -19.86
C ALA A 161 2.72 -3.32 -20.28
N GLU A 162 3.10 -2.54 -21.31
CA GLU A 162 4.48 -2.46 -21.77
C GLU A 162 5.38 -1.81 -20.72
N SER A 163 4.90 -0.76 -20.04
CA SER A 163 5.63 -0.07 -18.97
C SER A 163 5.81 -0.94 -17.72
N MET A 164 4.78 -1.69 -17.35
CA MET A 164 4.78 -2.57 -16.17
C MET A 164 5.51 -3.90 -16.41
N HIS A 165 5.78 -4.25 -17.67
CA HIS A 165 6.48 -5.47 -18.07
C HIS A 165 5.83 -6.73 -17.45
N GLU A 166 6.61 -7.52 -16.71
CA GLU A 166 6.13 -8.77 -16.08
C GLU A 166 5.56 -8.55 -14.67
N TYR A 167 5.67 -7.33 -14.13
CA TYR A 167 5.16 -7.05 -12.79
C TYR A 167 3.63 -7.02 -12.83
N GLN A 168 3.05 -7.76 -11.90
CA GLN A 168 1.61 -7.94 -11.78
C GLN A 168 1.04 -7.26 -10.55
N VAL A 169 1.90 -6.87 -9.61
CA VAL A 169 1.52 -6.35 -8.31
C VAL A 169 2.40 -5.18 -7.97
N ILE A 170 1.77 -4.06 -7.62
CA ILE A 170 2.42 -2.88 -7.06
C ILE A 170 1.85 -2.69 -5.66
N ALA A 171 2.73 -2.56 -4.67
CA ALA A 171 2.35 -2.35 -3.29
C ALA A 171 3.12 -1.20 -2.66
N MET A 172 2.48 -0.56 -1.70
CA MET A 172 3.01 0.51 -0.87
C MET A 172 2.75 0.16 0.59
N VAL A 173 3.81 0.24 1.40
CA VAL A 173 3.71 0.22 2.86
C VAL A 173 4.17 1.57 3.36
N LEU A 174 3.30 2.28 4.06
CA LEU A 174 3.63 3.53 4.72
C LEU A 174 3.58 3.33 6.22
N ILE A 175 4.65 3.71 6.90
CA ILE A 175 4.79 3.63 8.36
C ILE A 175 5.14 5.04 8.85
N TYR A 176 4.32 5.60 9.74
CA TYR A 176 4.49 6.96 10.23
C TYR A 176 4.26 7.03 11.75
N GLY A 177 5.08 7.82 12.44
CA GLY A 177 4.88 8.15 13.85
C GLY A 177 5.88 7.50 14.81
N PRO A 178 6.03 8.08 16.03
CA PRO A 178 7.14 7.76 16.92
C PRO A 178 7.07 6.36 17.53
N LYS A 179 5.87 5.82 17.80
CA LYS A 179 5.71 4.46 18.37
C LYS A 179 6.21 3.36 17.42
N LEU A 180 6.34 3.69 16.13
CA LEU A 180 6.73 2.75 15.08
C LEU A 180 8.20 2.91 14.67
N LYS A 181 8.99 3.73 15.37
CA LYS A 181 10.36 4.03 14.93
C LYS A 181 11.24 2.78 14.82
N HIS A 182 11.15 1.87 15.79
CA HIS A 182 11.89 0.61 15.74
C HIS A 182 11.52 -0.23 14.50
N VAL A 183 10.23 -0.30 14.18
CA VAL A 183 9.73 -1.02 12.99
C VAL A 183 10.22 -0.32 11.71
N GLN A 184 10.19 1.01 11.65
CA GLN A 184 10.71 1.78 10.53
C GLN A 184 12.19 1.50 10.26
N ASP A 185 13.01 1.46 11.31
CA ASP A 185 14.45 1.22 11.18
C ASP A 185 14.73 -0.24 10.76
N GLN A 186 13.98 -1.20 11.32
CA GLN A 186 14.05 -2.61 10.93
C GLN A 186 13.68 -2.82 9.46
N VAL A 187 12.57 -2.23 9.00
CA VAL A 187 12.10 -2.36 7.62
C VAL A 187 13.09 -1.74 6.64
N GLN A 188 13.65 -0.57 6.97
CA GLN A 188 14.68 0.08 6.14
C GLN A 188 15.92 -0.82 5.95
N GLU A 189 16.43 -1.39 7.04
CA GLU A 189 17.62 -2.25 6.99
C GLU A 189 17.31 -3.58 6.25
N ASN A 190 16.13 -4.16 6.48
CA ASN A 190 15.70 -5.36 5.77
C ASN A 190 15.59 -5.14 4.26
N VAL A 191 14.94 -4.06 3.82
CA VAL A 191 14.81 -3.73 2.39
C VAL A 191 16.18 -3.44 1.79
N LYS A 192 17.05 -2.70 2.49
CA LYS A 192 18.42 -2.43 2.05
C LYS A 192 19.21 -3.73 1.85
N ARG A 193 19.13 -4.68 2.78
CA ARG A 193 19.77 -6.00 2.67
C ARG A 193 19.19 -6.83 1.54
N LEU A 194 17.86 -6.84 1.38
CA LEU A 194 17.20 -7.58 0.32
C LEU A 194 17.64 -7.07 -1.07
N MET A 195 17.65 -5.75 -1.25
CA MET A 195 18.04 -5.13 -2.52
C MET A 195 19.54 -5.21 -2.79
N SER A 196 20.40 -5.17 -1.76
CA SER A 196 21.84 -5.37 -1.97
C SER A 196 22.16 -6.78 -2.45
N GLN A 197 21.44 -7.80 -1.98
CA GLN A 197 21.61 -9.18 -2.45
C GLN A 197 21.07 -9.39 -3.87
N GLN A 198 19.94 -8.77 -4.21
CA GLN A 198 19.30 -8.94 -5.53
C GLN A 198 19.96 -8.13 -6.64
N LEU A 199 20.50 -6.94 -6.34
CA LEU A 199 21.12 -6.06 -7.34
C LEU A 199 22.64 -6.29 -7.51
N GLN A 200 23.27 -7.15 -6.70
CA GLN A 200 24.72 -7.48 -6.78
C GLN A 200 25.09 -8.59 -7.78
N ILE A 201 24.18 -9.03 -8.66
CA ILE A 201 24.52 -9.99 -9.72
C ILE A 201 24.72 -9.19 -11.02
N PRO A 202 25.93 -9.15 -11.65
CA PRO A 202 26.78 -10.32 -11.92
C PRO A 202 28.31 -10.12 -11.73
N SER A 203 29.01 -11.08 -11.10
CA SER A 203 30.34 -11.59 -11.53
C SER A 203 30.89 -12.64 -10.55
N THR A 204 31.57 -13.66 -11.09
CA THR A 204 32.36 -14.71 -10.40
C THR A 204 31.65 -15.93 -9.78
N ARG A 205 30.84 -16.66 -10.57
CA ARG A 205 30.85 -18.14 -10.51
C ARG A 205 30.62 -18.75 -11.89
N LEU A 206 31.66 -18.75 -12.73
CA LEU A 206 31.77 -19.74 -13.80
C LEU A 206 33.23 -20.20 -13.91
N GLY A 207 33.58 -21.14 -13.04
CA GLY A 207 34.61 -22.10 -13.38
C GLY A 207 34.03 -23.05 -14.43
N CYS A 208 34.61 -22.99 -15.63
CA CYS A 208 34.56 -23.99 -16.71
C CYS A 208 33.18 -24.38 -17.28
N CYS A 209 32.80 -23.76 -18.40
CA CYS A 209 32.59 -24.46 -19.69
C CYS A 209 32.23 -23.46 -20.78
N ALA A 210 32.98 -23.48 -21.87
CA ALA A 210 32.79 -22.64 -23.03
C ALA A 210 31.49 -22.96 -23.79
N LYS A 211 30.75 -21.92 -24.20
CA LYS A 211 30.17 -21.74 -25.54
C LYS A 211 29.52 -20.37 -25.70
N THR A 212 29.68 -19.86 -26.92
CA THR A 212 29.33 -18.57 -27.51
C THR A 212 27.82 -18.31 -27.64
N ASN A 213 27.35 -17.12 -27.25
CA ASN A 213 26.67 -16.15 -28.11
C ASN A 213 26.17 -14.97 -27.26
N SER A 214 26.30 -13.78 -27.82
CA SER A 214 25.88 -12.50 -27.27
C SER A 214 24.38 -12.49 -26.98
N ASP A 215 24.03 -12.39 -25.70
CA ASP A 215 22.92 -11.59 -25.17
C ASP A 215 23.09 -11.57 -23.66
N ASN A 216 23.71 -10.50 -23.13
CA ASN A 216 23.63 -10.19 -21.71
C ASN A 216 22.20 -9.73 -21.42
N CYS A 217 21.24 -10.67 -21.45
CA CYS A 217 19.91 -10.45 -20.97
C CYS A 217 20.01 -10.32 -19.44
N LEU A 218 20.09 -9.08 -18.97
CA LEU A 218 19.86 -8.76 -17.56
C LEU A 218 18.44 -9.22 -17.24
N VAL A 219 18.29 -10.45 -16.75
CA VAL A 219 17.00 -10.98 -16.32
C VAL A 219 16.50 -10.07 -15.22
N ARG A 220 15.35 -9.44 -15.45
CA ARG A 220 14.74 -8.54 -14.47
C ARG A 220 14.34 -9.36 -13.24
N PRO A 221 14.56 -8.83 -12.03
CA PRO A 221 14.22 -9.57 -10.82
C PRO A 221 12.69 -9.72 -10.72
N ALA A 222 12.23 -10.87 -10.26
CA ALA A 222 10.80 -11.14 -10.05
C ALA A 222 10.17 -10.28 -8.94
N PHE A 223 11.00 -9.57 -8.18
CA PHE A 223 10.63 -8.75 -7.03
C PHE A 223 11.62 -7.60 -6.91
N ILE A 224 11.11 -6.37 -6.76
CA ILE A 224 11.90 -5.18 -6.43
C ILE A 224 11.19 -4.46 -5.29
N ALA A 225 11.96 -3.96 -4.34
CA ALA A 225 11.47 -3.04 -3.33
C ALA A 225 12.37 -1.81 -3.23
N SER A 226 11.79 -0.66 -2.91
CA SER A 226 12.52 0.54 -2.53
C SER A 226 12.00 1.04 -1.19
N CYS A 227 12.86 1.69 -0.42
CA CYS A 227 12.51 2.22 0.89
C CYS A 227 13.06 3.63 1.03
N SER A 228 12.24 4.57 1.49
CA SER A 228 12.63 5.98 1.63
C SER A 228 12.00 6.59 2.87
N ALA A 229 12.80 7.33 3.63
CA ALA A 229 12.30 8.13 4.76
C ALA A 229 11.64 9.43 4.24
N PHE A 230 10.63 9.91 4.96
CA PHE A 230 9.95 11.16 4.66
C PHE A 230 9.54 11.91 5.94
N GLY A 231 9.11 13.17 5.76
CA GLY A 231 8.72 14.06 6.83
C GLY A 231 9.92 14.62 7.63
N PRO A 232 9.66 15.61 8.51
CA PRO A 232 10.72 16.22 9.32
C PRO A 232 11.47 15.15 10.13
N LYS A 233 12.80 15.16 10.14
CA LYS A 233 13.64 14.20 10.90
C LYS A 233 13.37 12.71 10.59
N GLY A 234 12.75 12.37 9.45
CA GLY A 234 12.45 10.97 9.10
C GLY A 234 11.43 10.33 10.04
N MET A 235 10.33 11.04 10.31
CA MET A 235 9.20 10.55 11.12
C MET A 235 8.39 9.43 10.44
N GLY A 236 8.54 9.28 9.12
CA GLY A 236 7.90 8.21 8.38
C GLY A 236 8.83 7.54 7.37
N VAL A 237 8.41 6.35 6.95
CA VAL A 237 9.07 5.54 5.93
C VAL A 237 8.01 5.05 4.95
N VAL A 238 8.31 5.15 3.66
CA VAL A 238 7.52 4.53 2.60
C VAL A 238 8.36 3.43 1.95
N VAL A 239 7.75 2.25 1.80
CA VAL A 239 8.27 1.14 1.01
C VAL A 239 7.38 0.99 -0.21
N ARG A 240 7.99 0.94 -1.41
CA ARG A 240 7.29 0.58 -2.64
C ARG A 240 7.81 -0.75 -3.14
N VAL A 241 6.90 -1.60 -3.59
CA VAL A 241 7.20 -2.97 -4.03
C VAL A 241 6.58 -3.19 -5.41
N ALA A 242 7.34 -3.81 -6.30
CA ALA A 242 6.85 -4.36 -7.56
C ALA A 242 7.18 -5.85 -7.60
N SER A 243 6.22 -6.70 -7.95
CA SER A 243 6.46 -8.14 -8.07
C SER A 243 5.62 -8.79 -9.16
N THR A 244 6.14 -9.89 -9.70
CA THR A 244 5.46 -10.73 -10.69
C THR A 244 4.37 -11.60 -10.04
N THR A 245 4.33 -11.74 -8.71
CA THR A 245 3.33 -12.56 -8.00
C THR A 245 2.79 -11.86 -6.76
N THR A 246 1.52 -12.10 -6.43
CA THR A 246 0.90 -11.65 -5.16
C THR A 246 1.50 -12.35 -3.95
N GLU A 247 1.84 -13.63 -4.10
CA GLU A 247 2.45 -14.46 -3.05
C GLU A 247 3.78 -13.89 -2.55
N ALA A 248 4.64 -13.40 -3.45
CA ALA A 248 5.90 -12.77 -3.05
C ALA A 248 5.65 -11.48 -2.24
N VAL A 249 4.64 -10.69 -2.61
CA VAL A 249 4.25 -9.49 -1.86
C VAL A 249 3.67 -9.86 -0.49
N TYR A 250 2.81 -10.87 -0.40
CA TYR A 250 2.30 -11.36 0.89
C TYR A 250 3.42 -11.81 1.82
N ARG A 251 4.37 -12.62 1.33
CA ARG A 251 5.53 -13.05 2.13
C ARG A 251 6.37 -11.87 2.58
N PHE A 252 6.57 -10.89 1.71
CA PHE A 252 7.29 -9.66 2.04
C PHE A 252 6.57 -8.89 3.16
N LEU A 253 5.27 -8.63 3.02
CA LEU A 253 4.46 -7.92 4.01
C LEU A 253 4.45 -8.65 5.36
N HIS A 254 4.27 -9.97 5.34
CA HIS A 254 4.29 -10.80 6.55
C HIS A 254 5.64 -10.68 7.27
N HIS A 255 6.75 -10.74 6.53
CA HIS A 255 8.09 -10.61 7.11
C HIS A 255 8.37 -9.19 7.65
N GLN A 256 8.06 -8.15 6.88
CA GLN A 256 8.35 -6.76 7.28
C GLN A 256 7.50 -6.31 8.48
N LEU A 257 6.27 -6.79 8.58
CA LEU A 257 5.32 -6.33 9.59
C LEU A 257 5.23 -7.29 10.79
N ALA A 258 6.02 -8.38 10.82
CA ALA A 258 6.08 -9.30 11.94
C ALA A 258 6.49 -8.61 13.26
N GLY A 259 7.41 -7.63 13.19
CA GLY A 259 7.85 -6.84 14.36
C GLY A 259 6.74 -5.97 14.99
N MET A 260 5.56 -5.93 14.40
CA MET A 260 4.45 -5.09 14.84
C MET A 260 3.48 -5.80 15.78
N GLU A 261 3.54 -7.13 15.88
CA GLU A 261 2.63 -7.89 16.74
C GLU A 261 2.57 -7.37 18.19
N PRO A 262 3.69 -6.98 18.85
CA PRO A 262 3.63 -6.41 20.19
C PRO A 262 2.88 -5.07 20.28
N LEU A 263 2.87 -4.30 19.18
CA LEU A 263 2.25 -2.97 19.11
C LEU A 263 0.77 -3.05 18.71
N LEU A 264 0.44 -3.98 17.82
CA LEU A 264 -0.90 -4.10 17.24
C LEU A 264 -1.75 -5.20 17.88
N GLY A 265 -1.11 -6.07 18.67
CA GLY A 265 -1.69 -7.21 19.38
C GLY A 265 -1.93 -8.44 18.51
N VAL A 266 -1.72 -8.35 17.20
CA VAL A 266 -1.65 -9.45 16.22
C VAL A 266 -0.73 -9.08 15.06
N SER A 267 -0.29 -10.10 14.32
CA SER A 267 0.31 -9.89 13.01
C SER A 267 -0.76 -9.47 11.99
N PRO A 268 -0.54 -8.42 11.17
CA PRO A 268 -1.50 -7.98 10.15
C PRO A 268 -1.85 -9.01 9.06
N TYR A 269 -1.02 -10.05 8.93
CA TYR A 269 -1.12 -11.05 7.87
C TYR A 269 -0.97 -12.49 8.42
N SER A 270 -1.44 -12.75 9.64
CA SER A 270 -1.54 -14.10 10.24
C SER A 270 -2.72 -14.90 9.72
#